data_AF-A0AAN8Y3T8-F1
#
_entry.id   AF-A0AAN8Y3T8-F1
#
_cell.length_a   1.000
_cell.length_b   1.000
_cell.length_c   1.000
_cell.angle_alpha   90.00
_cell.angle_beta   90.00
_cell.angle_gamma   90.00
#
_symmetry.space_group_name_H-M   'P 1'
#
loop_
_entity.id
_entity.type
_entity.pdbx_description
1 polymer ?
#
loop_
_entity_poly.entity_id
_entity_poly.type
_entity_poly.pdbx_seq_one_letter_code
_entity_poly.pdbx_strand_id
1 'polypeptide(L)'
;MQWVQEEKITLFTADGLVQLGGNMVKRRISSSDKKQGKLKVSPRLQRFRESSYMDPNQSLCLGALFDIAATNGLDMGRKLCIIGFCRSIEMLSDVVEDTVLEHGGEIVSAEKASKGDMQEKLTMTVAVPLLWGVPPASERIHLAVRNGGGIVDKVFWRWDFL
;
A
#
# COMPACT_ATOMS: atom_id res chain seq x y z
N MET A 1 8.84 -28.61 -5.41
CA MET A 1 9.35 -27.48 -4.59
C MET A 1 10.23 -26.65 -5.50
N GLN A 2 9.86 -25.40 -5.79
CA GLN A 2 10.66 -24.53 -6.65
C GLN A 2 11.17 -23.35 -5.82
N TRP A 3 12.48 -23.12 -5.86
CA TRP A 3 13.03 -21.88 -5.34
C TRP A 3 12.71 -20.79 -6.35
N VAL A 4 11.99 -19.78 -5.91
CA VAL A 4 11.68 -18.61 -6.75
C VAL A 4 12.35 -17.42 -6.11
N GLN A 5 13.00 -16.63 -6.94
CA GLN A 5 13.58 -15.37 -6.52
C GLN A 5 12.44 -14.40 -6.22
N GLU A 6 12.40 -13.89 -5.00
CA GLU A 6 11.47 -12.84 -4.62
C GLU A 6 11.80 -11.55 -5.41
N GLU A 7 10.82 -10.68 -5.59
CA GLU A 7 11.08 -9.38 -6.22
C GLU A 7 12.20 -8.65 -5.46
N LYS A 8 13.14 -8.10 -6.23
CA LYS A 8 14.26 -7.31 -5.72
C LYS A 8 14.00 -5.86 -6.06
N ILE A 9 13.91 -5.02 -5.04
CA ILE A 9 13.66 -3.59 -5.18
C ILE A 9 14.92 -2.87 -4.78
N THR A 10 15.43 -2.02 -5.67
CA THR A 10 16.65 -1.24 -5.44
C THR A 10 16.26 0.22 -5.35
N LEU A 11 16.51 0.84 -4.20
CA LEU A 11 16.25 2.23 -3.90
C LEU A 11 17.57 3.00 -3.95
N PHE A 12 17.61 4.07 -4.72
CA PHE A 12 18.73 5.02 -4.73
C PHE A 12 18.39 6.16 -3.78
N THR A 13 19.12 6.25 -2.67
CA THR A 13 18.95 7.28 -1.64
C THR A 13 20.17 8.20 -1.61
N ALA A 14 20.04 9.38 -1.00
CA ALA A 14 21.17 10.30 -0.80
C ALA A 14 22.31 9.67 0.03
N ASP A 15 21.97 8.71 0.88
CA ASP A 15 22.91 7.98 1.75
C ASP A 15 23.49 6.72 1.08
N GLY A 16 23.07 6.41 -0.15
CA GLY A 16 23.57 5.29 -0.95
C GLY A 16 22.48 4.35 -1.47
N LEU A 17 22.91 3.15 -1.87
CA LEU A 17 22.05 2.12 -2.47
C LEU A 17 21.41 1.25 -1.38
N VAL A 18 20.08 1.19 -1.33
CA VAL A 18 19.34 0.31 -0.44
C VAL A 18 18.66 -0.77 -1.29
N GLN A 19 18.90 -2.05 -0.99
CA GLN A 19 18.27 -3.18 -1.69
C GLN A 19 17.34 -3.92 -0.73
N LEU A 20 16.07 -4.06 -1.13
CA LEU A 20 15.04 -4.77 -0.39
C LEU A 20 14.61 -6.02 -1.19
N GLY A 21 14.44 -7.15 -0.53
CA GLY A 21 14.01 -8.40 -1.16
C GLY A 21 15.12 -9.09 -1.98
N GLY A 22 14.74 -9.83 -3.03
CA GLY A 22 15.66 -10.61 -3.85
C GLY A 22 16.15 -11.93 -3.22
N ASN A 23 15.59 -12.31 -2.08
CA ASN A 23 15.92 -13.57 -1.42
C ASN A 23 15.36 -14.76 -2.19
N MET A 24 16.08 -15.88 -2.16
CA MET A 24 15.54 -17.15 -2.64
C MET A 24 14.56 -17.70 -1.61
N VAL A 25 13.27 -17.75 -1.96
CA VAL A 25 12.24 -18.31 -1.08
C VAL A 25 11.74 -19.64 -1.65
N LYS A 26 11.58 -20.65 -0.77
CA LYS A 26 10.97 -21.92 -1.16
C LYS A 26 9.49 -21.70 -1.45
N ARG A 27 9.11 -21.64 -2.73
CA ARG A 27 7.71 -21.71 -3.13
C ARG A 27 7.27 -23.18 -3.02
N ARG A 28 6.45 -23.48 -2.00
CA ARG A 28 5.70 -24.74 -1.96
C ARG A 28 4.77 -24.74 -3.17
N ILE A 29 5.01 -25.64 -4.12
CA ILE A 29 4.01 -25.99 -5.12
C ILE A 29 2.93 -26.72 -4.32
N SER A 30 1.88 -26.03 -3.94
CA SER A 30 0.70 -26.71 -3.41
C SER A 30 0.06 -27.45 -4.57
N SER A 31 -0.11 -28.76 -4.42
CA SER A 31 -1.01 -29.56 -5.24
C SER A 31 -2.47 -29.20 -4.91
N SER A 32 -2.83 -27.93 -5.05
CA SER A 32 -4.14 -27.37 -4.74
C SER A 32 -4.74 -26.67 -5.95
N ASP A 33 -4.69 -27.33 -7.11
CA ASP A 33 -5.69 -27.17 -8.17
C ASP A 33 -6.96 -28.01 -7.89
N LYS A 34 -7.08 -28.60 -6.70
CA LYS A 34 -8.31 -29.25 -6.27
C LYS A 34 -8.81 -28.66 -4.96
N LYS A 35 -9.83 -27.82 -5.12
CA LYS A 35 -10.87 -27.49 -4.12
C LYS A 35 -10.34 -26.90 -2.81
N GLN A 36 -9.91 -25.64 -2.86
CA GLN A 36 -10.09 -24.74 -1.72
C GLN A 36 -10.80 -23.50 -2.22
N GLY A 37 -11.89 -23.14 -1.54
CA GLY A 37 -12.77 -22.06 -1.92
C GLY A 37 -11.96 -20.82 -2.23
N LYS A 38 -12.24 -20.22 -3.38
CA LYS A 38 -11.93 -18.82 -3.65
C LYS A 38 -12.34 -18.04 -2.39
N LEU A 39 -11.36 -17.68 -1.54
CA LEU A 39 -11.42 -16.37 -0.91
C LEU A 39 -11.52 -15.46 -2.12
N LYS A 40 -12.76 -15.04 -2.43
CA LYS A 40 -13.06 -14.15 -3.54
C LYS A 40 -12.28 -12.88 -3.24
N VAL A 41 -11.05 -12.79 -3.73
CA VAL A 41 -10.46 -11.50 -4.07
C VAL A 41 -11.54 -10.86 -4.92
N SER A 42 -12.07 -9.74 -4.43
CA SER A 42 -13.14 -9.06 -5.14
C SER A 42 -12.67 -8.89 -6.60
N PRO A 43 -13.51 -9.17 -7.62
CA PRO A 43 -13.11 -9.01 -9.01
C PRO A 43 -12.61 -7.59 -9.35
N ARG A 44 -12.82 -6.62 -8.46
CA ARG A 44 -12.38 -5.23 -8.55
C ARG A 44 -10.91 -5.01 -8.19
N LEU A 45 -10.34 -5.77 -7.26
CA LEU A 45 -8.89 -5.69 -6.97
C LEU A 45 -8.02 -6.15 -8.17
N GLN A 46 -8.58 -6.92 -9.10
CA GLN A 46 -7.91 -7.26 -10.37
C GLN A 46 -7.89 -6.11 -11.39
N ARG A 47 -8.63 -5.02 -11.14
CA ARG A 47 -8.68 -3.84 -12.02
C ARG A 47 -7.38 -3.04 -11.96
N PHE A 48 -6.75 -3.01 -10.79
CA PHE A 48 -5.53 -2.25 -10.56
C PHE A 48 -4.31 -3.04 -11.03
N ARG A 49 -3.92 -2.83 -12.28
CA ARG A 49 -2.69 -3.36 -12.83
C ARG A 49 -1.65 -2.26 -12.90
N GLU A 50 -0.48 -2.50 -12.33
CA GLU A 50 0.66 -1.58 -12.36
C GLU A 50 0.99 -1.09 -13.78
N SER A 51 0.88 -1.97 -14.78
CA SER A 51 1.06 -1.64 -16.21
C SER A 51 0.09 -0.58 -16.75
N SER A 52 -1.03 -0.34 -16.07
CA SER A 52 -2.00 0.70 -16.42
C SER A 52 -1.64 2.07 -15.82
N TYR A 53 -0.71 2.10 -14.87
CA TYR A 53 -0.27 3.28 -14.15
C TYR A 53 1.19 3.67 -14.43
N MET A 54 1.93 2.80 -15.12
CA MET A 54 3.35 2.97 -15.44
C MET A 54 3.54 2.93 -16.96
N ASP A 55 4.44 3.77 -17.49
CA ASP A 55 4.84 3.68 -18.90
C ASP A 55 5.69 2.42 -19.12
N PRO A 56 5.27 1.47 -19.98
CA PRO A 56 6.05 0.26 -20.26
C PRO A 56 7.44 0.53 -20.88
N ASN A 57 7.66 1.72 -21.44
CA ASN A 57 8.96 2.12 -21.98
C ASN A 57 9.88 2.77 -20.93
N GLN A 58 9.35 3.07 -19.75
CA GLN A 58 10.12 3.63 -18.65
C GLN A 58 10.98 2.53 -18.01
N SER A 59 12.28 2.59 -18.28
CA SER A 59 13.25 1.62 -17.75
C SER A 59 13.64 1.86 -16.29
N LEU A 60 13.35 3.05 -15.75
CA LEU A 60 13.67 3.46 -14.38
C LEU A 60 12.44 4.07 -13.71
N CYS A 61 11.89 3.39 -12.70
CA CYS A 61 10.85 3.97 -11.84
C CYS A 61 11.51 4.72 -10.69
N LEU A 62 11.32 6.04 -10.62
CA LEU A 62 11.58 6.82 -9.40
C LEU A 62 10.43 6.51 -8.43
N GLY A 63 10.73 5.76 -7.37
CA GLY A 63 9.74 5.47 -6.34
C GLY A 63 9.29 6.74 -5.62
N ALA A 64 8.05 6.74 -5.17
CA ALA A 64 7.45 7.83 -4.42
C ALA A 64 7.31 7.48 -2.95
N LEU A 65 7.29 8.50 -2.09
CA LEU A 65 6.96 8.33 -0.68
C LEU A 65 5.45 8.34 -0.49
N PHE A 66 4.96 7.62 0.50
CA PHE A 66 3.58 7.77 0.96
C PHE A 66 3.49 7.87 2.48
N ASP A 67 2.49 8.61 2.92
CA ASP A 67 2.07 8.75 4.31
C ASP A 67 0.54 8.63 4.34
N ILE A 68 0.04 7.48 4.80
CA ILE A 68 -1.39 7.20 4.91
C ILE A 68 -1.75 7.15 6.39
N ALA A 69 -2.61 8.08 6.82
CA ALA A 69 -3.16 8.15 8.16
C ALA A 69 -4.61 7.68 8.15
N ALA A 70 -4.96 6.72 9.02
CA ALA A 70 -6.32 6.26 9.20
C ALA A 70 -6.88 6.70 10.56
N THR A 71 -8.08 7.24 10.58
CA THR A 71 -8.85 7.60 11.78
C THR A 71 -10.15 6.79 11.82
N ASN A 72 -10.88 6.81 12.95
CA ASN A 72 -12.21 6.20 13.02
C ASN A 72 -13.34 7.12 12.52
N GLY A 73 -13.01 8.31 11.98
CA GLY A 73 -13.97 9.33 11.55
C GLY A 73 -14.63 10.16 12.68
N LEU A 74 -14.46 9.78 13.95
CA LEU A 74 -15.02 10.49 15.11
C LEU A 74 -13.95 11.22 15.92
N ASP A 75 -12.83 10.55 16.16
CA ASP A 75 -11.67 11.07 16.87
C ASP A 75 -10.51 11.24 15.90
N MET A 76 -10.31 12.48 15.46
CA MET A 76 -9.22 12.83 14.56
C MET A 76 -7.88 12.95 15.29
N GLY A 77 -7.84 12.91 16.63
CA GLY A 77 -6.60 12.92 17.41
C GLY A 77 -5.90 11.56 17.46
N ARG A 78 -6.62 10.47 17.18
CA ARG A 78 -6.07 9.10 17.17
C ARG A 78 -5.95 8.57 15.76
N LYS A 79 -4.71 8.33 15.33
CA LYS A 79 -4.42 7.90 13.95
C LYS A 79 -3.55 6.65 13.92
N LEU A 80 -3.87 5.74 13.02
CA LEU A 80 -2.93 4.73 12.54
C LEU A 80 -2.16 5.32 11.36
N CYS A 81 -0.86 5.46 11.47
CA CYS A 81 0.00 5.96 10.39
C CYS A 81 0.75 4.80 9.74
N ILE A 82 0.68 4.74 8.41
CA ILE A 82 1.41 3.81 7.57
C ILE A 82 2.25 4.65 6.61
N ILE A 83 3.57 4.55 6.77
CA ILE A 83 4.52 5.26 5.90
C ILE A 83 5.37 4.27 5.14
N GLY A 84 5.77 4.66 3.94
CA GLY A 84 6.62 3.81 3.12
C GLY A 84 6.86 4.36 1.72
N PHE A 85 7.17 3.44 0.82
CA PHE A 85 7.52 3.73 -0.56
C PHE A 85 6.54 3.01 -1.49
N CYS A 86 6.13 3.65 -2.58
CA CYS A 86 5.37 3.00 -3.64
C CYS A 86 5.98 3.28 -5.01
N ARG A 87 5.66 2.43 -5.98
CA ARG A 87 6.08 2.63 -7.37
C ARG A 87 5.22 3.67 -8.10
N SER A 88 3.95 3.80 -7.70
CA SER A 88 2.99 4.74 -8.28
C SER A 88 2.13 5.33 -7.18
N ILE A 89 2.11 6.66 -7.06
CA ILE A 89 1.17 7.35 -6.17
C ILE A 89 -0.26 7.17 -6.67
N GLU A 90 -0.47 7.28 -7.98
CA GLU A 90 -1.80 7.18 -8.59
C GLU A 90 -2.43 5.81 -8.30
N MET A 91 -1.71 4.73 -8.56
CA MET A 91 -2.21 3.37 -8.28
C MET A 91 -2.48 3.16 -6.78
N LEU A 92 -1.55 3.60 -5.92
CA LEU A 92 -1.70 3.46 -4.48
C LEU A 92 -2.92 4.24 -3.97
N SER A 93 -3.11 5.47 -4.44
CA SER A 93 -4.24 6.32 -4.10
C SER A 93 -5.55 5.65 -4.50
N ASP A 94 -5.68 5.19 -5.74
CA ASP A 94 -6.90 4.55 -6.24
C ASP A 94 -7.26 3.27 -5.46
N VAL A 95 -6.27 2.41 -5.19
CA VAL A 95 -6.51 1.15 -4.47
C VAL A 95 -6.94 1.41 -3.03
N VAL A 96 -6.31 2.37 -2.36
CA VAL A 96 -6.64 2.73 -0.98
C VAL A 96 -8.01 3.39 -0.93
N GLU A 97 -8.31 4.29 -1.86
CA GLU A 97 -9.60 4.97 -1.97
C GLU A 97 -10.74 3.97 -2.18
N ASP A 98 -10.63 3.10 -3.19
CA ASP A 98 -11.62 2.05 -3.45
C ASP A 98 -11.79 1.15 -2.23
N THR A 99 -10.70 0.76 -1.57
CA THR A 99 -10.78 -0.11 -0.39
C THR A 99 -11.50 0.58 0.77
N VAL A 100 -11.24 1.86 1.00
CA VAL A 100 -11.87 2.62 2.09
C VAL A 100 -13.36 2.81 1.81
N LEU A 101 -13.72 3.22 0.60
CA LEU A 101 -15.12 3.44 0.19
C LEU A 101 -15.93 2.14 0.20
N GLU A 102 -15.37 1.02 -0.26
CA GLU A 102 -16.04 -0.29 -0.24
C GLU A 102 -16.42 -0.75 1.18
N HIS A 103 -15.72 -0.25 2.19
CA HIS A 103 -15.92 -0.59 3.59
C HIS A 103 -16.70 0.47 4.37
N GLY A 104 -17.30 1.43 3.67
CA GLY A 104 -18.11 2.50 4.28
C GLY A 104 -17.27 3.57 4.98
N GLY A 105 -15.98 3.66 4.67
CA GLY A 105 -15.13 4.77 5.07
C GLY A 105 -15.17 5.93 4.09
N GLU A 106 -14.40 6.96 4.42
CA GLU A 106 -14.35 8.22 3.68
C GLU A 106 -12.90 8.70 3.53
N ILE A 107 -12.61 9.41 2.44
CA ILE A 107 -11.33 10.06 2.23
C ILE A 107 -11.41 11.47 2.80
N VAL A 108 -10.69 11.73 3.89
CA VAL A 108 -10.69 13.02 4.58
C VAL A 108 -9.80 14.02 3.83
N SER A 109 -8.62 13.57 3.41
CA SER A 109 -7.72 14.37 2.59
C SER A 109 -6.83 13.48 1.74
N ALA A 110 -6.50 13.94 0.54
CA ALA A 110 -5.52 13.30 -0.33
C ALA A 110 -4.72 14.40 -1.04
N GLU A 111 -3.45 14.51 -0.70
CA GLU A 111 -2.53 15.50 -1.24
C GLU A 111 -1.40 14.79 -1.96
N LYS A 112 -1.21 15.13 -3.24
CA LYS A 112 -0.12 14.66 -4.08
C LYS A 112 0.85 15.82 -4.24
N ALA A 113 1.98 15.73 -3.54
CA ALA A 113 3.01 16.76 -3.59
C ALA A 113 4.16 16.30 -4.50
N SER A 114 4.53 17.14 -5.46
CA SER A 114 5.79 17.03 -6.21
C SER A 114 6.69 18.20 -5.82
N LYS A 115 7.87 17.91 -5.25
CA LYS A 115 8.83 18.95 -4.86
C LYS A 115 10.07 18.87 -5.75
N GLY A 116 10.15 19.77 -6.72
CA GLY A 116 11.08 19.62 -7.85
C GLY A 116 10.70 18.41 -8.71
N ASP A 117 11.23 18.33 -9.93
CA ASP A 117 10.82 17.37 -10.96
C ASP A 117 10.97 15.87 -10.59
N MET A 118 11.39 15.53 -9.36
CA MET A 118 11.88 14.17 -9.05
C MET A 118 11.39 13.55 -7.75
N GLN A 119 10.86 14.32 -6.78
CA GLN A 119 10.37 13.74 -5.52
C GLN A 119 8.86 13.91 -5.39
N GLU A 120 8.16 12.80 -5.60
CA GLU A 120 6.72 12.69 -5.38
C GLU A 120 6.42 12.12 -3.99
N LYS A 121 5.40 12.68 -3.32
CA LYS A 121 4.89 12.20 -2.05
C LYS A 121 3.37 12.21 -2.01
N LEU A 122 2.76 11.09 -1.66
CA LEU A 122 1.34 10.97 -1.31
C LEU A 122 1.16 11.20 0.18
N THR A 123 0.32 12.15 0.56
CA THR A 123 -0.14 12.31 1.94
C THR A 123 -1.65 12.15 1.95
N MET A 124 -2.15 11.09 2.60
CA MET A 124 -3.55 10.72 2.55
C MET A 124 -4.09 10.47 3.95
N THR A 125 -5.23 11.06 4.27
CA THR A 125 -5.97 10.80 5.52
C THR A 125 -7.31 10.16 5.18
N VAL A 126 -7.60 9.02 5.80
CA VAL A 126 -8.82 8.24 5.58
C VAL A 126 -9.56 8.03 6.91
N ALA A 127 -10.87 8.10 6.87
CA ALA A 127 -11.75 7.73 7.97
C ALA A 127 -12.29 6.33 7.71
N VAL A 128 -12.00 5.39 8.61
CA VAL A 128 -12.38 3.99 8.46
C VAL A 128 -13.25 3.54 9.64
N PRO A 129 -14.51 3.11 9.39
CA PRO A 129 -15.37 2.58 10.43
C PRO A 129 -14.72 1.38 11.08
N LEU A 130 -14.90 1.25 12.39
CA LEU A 130 -14.36 0.13 13.16
C LEU A 130 -12.83 -0.05 12.98
N LEU A 131 -12.10 1.05 12.75
CA LEU A 131 -10.63 1.02 12.65
C LEU A 131 -9.98 0.25 13.82
N TRP A 132 -10.54 0.44 15.02
CA TRP A 132 -10.13 -0.17 16.28
C TRP A 132 -11.14 -1.22 16.80
N GLY A 133 -12.11 -1.60 15.96
CA GLY A 133 -13.15 -2.56 16.30
C GLY A 133 -12.65 -4.00 16.32
N VAL A 134 -13.57 -4.95 16.48
CA VAL A 134 -13.27 -6.39 16.45
C VAL A 134 -14.10 -7.04 15.34
N PRO A 135 -13.50 -7.60 14.28
CA PRO A 135 -12.07 -7.56 13.94
C PRO A 135 -11.62 -6.16 13.48
N PRO A 136 -10.35 -5.77 13.72
CA PRO A 136 -9.88 -4.42 13.42
C PRO A 136 -9.80 -4.17 11.92
N ALA A 137 -10.32 -3.02 11.47
CA ALA A 137 -10.25 -2.65 10.06
C ALA A 137 -8.84 -2.18 9.62
N SER A 138 -7.92 -1.96 10.56
CA SER A 138 -6.52 -1.57 10.29
C SER A 138 -5.77 -2.54 9.36
N GLU A 139 -6.01 -3.85 9.50
CA GLU A 139 -5.41 -4.88 8.65
C GLU A 139 -5.81 -4.72 7.17
N ARG A 140 -7.00 -4.19 6.91
CA ARG A 140 -7.50 -4.00 5.54
C ARG A 140 -6.80 -2.85 4.83
N ILE A 141 -6.55 -1.75 5.55
CA ILE A 141 -5.76 -0.64 5.01
C ILE A 141 -4.34 -1.11 4.72
N HIS A 142 -3.77 -1.88 5.63
CA HIS A 142 -2.47 -2.51 5.42
C HIS A 142 -2.39 -3.37 4.16
N LEU A 143 -3.44 -4.16 3.91
CA LEU A 143 -3.55 -4.98 2.71
C LEU A 143 -3.77 -4.12 1.46
N ALA A 144 -4.57 -3.06 1.54
CA ALA A 144 -4.79 -2.12 0.44
C ALA A 144 -3.48 -1.46 0.00
N VAL A 145 -2.67 -1.00 0.96
CA VAL A 145 -1.35 -0.40 0.68
C VAL A 145 -0.46 -1.39 -0.06
N ARG A 146 -0.38 -2.64 0.41
CA ARG A 146 0.40 -3.68 -0.29
C ARG A 146 -0.13 -4.00 -1.68
N ASN A 147 -1.45 -4.07 -1.85
CA ASN A 147 -2.09 -4.32 -3.14
C ASN A 147 -1.89 -3.15 -4.12
N GLY A 148 -1.78 -1.92 -3.62
CA GLY A 148 -1.45 -0.72 -4.40
C GLY A 148 0.04 -0.58 -4.72
N GLY A 149 0.85 -1.61 -4.51
CA GLY A 149 2.29 -1.58 -4.77
C GLY A 149 3.10 -0.81 -3.72
N GLY A 150 2.51 -0.56 -2.55
CA GLY A 150 3.16 0.07 -1.40
C GLY A 150 4.01 -0.92 -0.60
N ILE A 151 5.27 -0.54 -0.40
CA ILE A 151 6.23 -1.17 0.50
C ILE A 151 6.18 -0.39 1.81
N VAL A 152 5.63 -1.01 2.84
CA VAL A 152 5.53 -0.39 4.16
C VAL A 152 6.89 -0.38 4.84
N ASP A 153 7.35 0.81 5.21
CA ASP A 153 8.56 1.00 6.03
C ASP A 153 8.19 0.93 7.52
N LYS A 154 7.18 1.72 7.93
CA LYS A 154 6.80 1.82 9.35
C LYS A 154 5.30 1.94 9.53
N VAL A 155 4.83 1.33 10.61
CA VAL A 155 3.45 1.40 11.11
C VAL A 155 3.49 1.84 12.55
N PHE A 156 2.71 2.87 12.89
CA PHE A 156 2.66 3.34 14.26
C PHE A 156 1.35 4.05 14.56
N TRP A 157 1.03 4.11 15.84
CA TRP A 157 -0.10 4.89 16.33
C TRP A 157 0.38 6.28 16.70
N ARG A 158 -0.32 7.31 16.23
CA ARG A 158 -0.12 8.70 16.64
C ARG A 158 -1.34 9.17 17.43
N TRP A 159 -1.04 9.79 18.57
CA TRP A 159 -2.03 10.37 19.46
C TRP A 159 -1.68 11.85 19.58
N ASP A 160 -2.43 12.68 18.89
CA ASP A 160 -2.32 14.13 18.97
C ASP A 160 -3.20 14.56 20.15
N PHE A 161 -2.57 14.78 21.30
CA PHE A 161 -3.24 15.34 22.47
C PHE A 161 -3.29 16.86 22.31
N LEU A 162 -4.50 17.40 22.14
CA LEU A 162 -4.79 18.82 22.34
C LEU A 162 -4.94 19.12 23.83
#